data_AF-A0A959BG57-F1
#
_entry.id   AF-A0A959BG57-F1
#
_cell.length_a   1.000
_cell.length_b   1.000
_cell.length_c   1.000
_cell.angle_alpha   90.00
_cell.angle_beta   90.00
_cell.angle_gamma   90.00
#
_symmetry.space_group_name_H-M   'P 1'
#
loop_
_entity.id
_entity.type
_entity.pdbx_description
1 polymer ?
#
loop_
_entity_poly.entity_id
_entity_poly.type
_entity_poly.pdbx_seq_one_letter_code
_entity_poly.pdbx_strand_id
1 'polypeptide(L)'
;MPLTQIKASKKSSFIPHPGSKGGGGSPPFWLFLLILGLAGGLVYNYSRYEEVVHTNPDGNPALTPERQAEIAGRQKKNAEEAEQYILIAVDPGYRECYLCPEGKVWLETGEIAKIGVSTNGQGRYSSEFYIYHGVNYIMEYRGDVTTAKNRELARLGSYPLLPENQKRQQKLLYPPLNSKFD
;
A
#
# COMPACT_ATOMS: atom_id res chain seq x y z
N MET A 1 -66.31 -55.51 5.61
CA MET A 1 -67.00 -54.25 5.98
C MET A 1 -66.96 -53.31 4.77
N PRO A 2 -67.95 -52.44 4.67
CA PRO A 2 -68.50 -51.88 3.42
C PRO A 2 -67.75 -50.57 3.04
N LEU A 3 -68.09 -49.76 2.03
CA LEU A 3 -69.22 -49.73 1.10
C LEU A 3 -68.67 -49.54 -0.33
N THR A 4 -69.21 -50.33 -1.25
CA THR A 4 -68.62 -50.74 -2.51
C THR A 4 -68.75 -49.71 -3.63
N GLN A 5 -67.72 -49.69 -4.47
CA GLN A 5 -67.53 -48.99 -5.75
C GLN A 5 -68.78 -48.89 -6.64
N ILE A 6 -68.82 -47.89 -7.53
CA ILE A 6 -68.78 -48.09 -9.00
C ILE A 6 -68.44 -46.76 -9.72
N LYS A 7 -67.60 -46.91 -10.75
CA LYS A 7 -67.08 -45.97 -11.76
C LYS A 7 -68.18 -45.42 -12.71
N ALA A 8 -67.94 -44.25 -13.32
CA ALA A 8 -67.46 -44.14 -14.73
C ALA A 8 -67.63 -42.74 -15.38
N SER A 9 -66.66 -42.41 -16.25
CA SER A 9 -66.80 -41.72 -17.55
C SER A 9 -66.58 -40.19 -17.69
N LYS A 10 -65.34 -39.84 -18.09
CA LYS A 10 -64.91 -39.14 -19.33
C LYS A 10 -65.52 -37.77 -19.72
N LYS A 11 -64.67 -36.72 -19.74
CA LYS A 11 -64.41 -35.74 -20.84
C LYS A 11 -63.38 -34.70 -20.33
N SER A 12 -62.17 -34.64 -20.90
CA SER A 12 -61.80 -33.80 -22.04
C SER A 12 -62.11 -32.31 -21.83
N SER A 13 -61.14 -31.57 -21.31
CA SER A 13 -60.97 -30.16 -21.65
C SER A 13 -59.49 -29.80 -21.68
N PHE A 14 -59.09 -29.46 -22.90
CA PHE A 14 -57.82 -28.95 -23.37
C PHE A 14 -57.60 -27.56 -22.76
N ILE A 15 -56.55 -27.39 -21.96
CA ILE A 15 -56.07 -26.06 -21.53
C ILE A 15 -54.71 -25.87 -22.21
N PRO A 16 -54.55 -24.86 -23.07
CA PRO A 16 -53.34 -24.70 -23.87
C PRO A 16 -52.15 -24.33 -23.01
N HIS A 17 -51.02 -24.98 -23.27
CA HIS A 17 -49.71 -24.60 -22.76
C HIS A 17 -49.38 -23.17 -23.21
N PRO A 18 -48.92 -22.27 -22.31
CA PRO A 18 -48.21 -21.09 -22.77
C PRO A 18 -46.90 -21.56 -23.42
N GLY A 19 -46.84 -21.38 -24.74
CA GLY A 19 -45.64 -21.63 -25.53
C GLY A 19 -44.47 -20.82 -24.97
N SER A 20 -43.58 -21.51 -24.26
CA SER A 20 -42.22 -21.06 -24.02
C SER A 20 -41.55 -20.94 -25.38
N LYS A 21 -41.52 -19.72 -25.91
CA LYS A 21 -40.62 -19.36 -27.01
C LYS A 21 -39.21 -19.44 -26.45
N GLY A 22 -38.62 -20.64 -26.51
CA GLY A 22 -37.18 -20.84 -26.40
C GLY A 22 -36.50 -20.23 -27.61
N GLY A 23 -36.41 -18.90 -27.63
CA GLY A 23 -35.58 -18.17 -28.57
C GLY A 23 -34.13 -18.47 -28.22
N GLY A 24 -33.54 -19.45 -28.91
CA GLY A 24 -32.11 -19.69 -28.93
C GLY A 24 -31.40 -18.52 -29.60
N GLY A 25 -31.32 -17.39 -28.90
CA GLY A 25 -30.44 -16.30 -29.28
C GLY A 25 -29.01 -16.76 -29.03
N SER A 26 -28.24 -16.95 -30.10
CA SER A 26 -26.80 -17.12 -29.99
C SER A 26 -26.25 -15.98 -29.13
N PRO A 27 -25.45 -16.27 -28.09
CA PRO A 27 -24.92 -15.22 -27.24
C PRO A 27 -24.16 -14.22 -28.11
N PRO A 28 -24.37 -12.91 -27.89
CA PRO A 28 -23.79 -11.89 -28.73
C PRO A 28 -22.26 -11.98 -28.65
N PHE A 29 -21.57 -11.75 -29.78
CA PHE A 29 -20.13 -11.99 -29.92
C PHE A 29 -19.27 -11.33 -28.82
N TRP A 30 -19.71 -10.21 -28.24
CA TRP A 30 -19.04 -9.55 -27.13
C TRP A 30 -18.96 -10.40 -25.85
N LEU A 31 -19.93 -11.28 -25.59
CA LEU A 31 -19.92 -12.22 -24.47
C LEU A 31 -18.79 -13.26 -24.63
N PHE A 32 -18.50 -13.71 -25.86
CA PHE A 32 -17.36 -14.60 -26.12
C PHE A 32 -16.02 -13.89 -25.87
N LEU A 33 -15.89 -12.63 -26.29
CA LEU A 33 -14.69 -11.84 -26.02
C LEU A 33 -14.48 -11.60 -24.51
N LEU A 34 -15.55 -11.37 -23.75
CA LEU A 34 -15.50 -11.20 -22.31
C LEU A 34 -15.06 -12.49 -21.59
N ILE A 35 -15.60 -13.64 -22.03
CA ILE A 35 -15.22 -14.95 -21.50
C ILE A 35 -13.76 -15.28 -21.85
N LEU A 36 -13.32 -15.01 -23.08
CA LEU A 36 -11.91 -15.17 -23.48
C LEU A 36 -10.98 -14.26 -22.68
N GLY A 37 -11.38 -13.02 -22.43
CA GLY A 37 -10.61 -12.09 -21.59
C GLY A 37 -10.49 -12.56 -20.14
N LEU A 38 -11.58 -13.05 -19.55
CA LEU A 38 -11.56 -13.60 -18.19
C LEU A 38 -10.74 -14.89 -18.10
N ALA A 39 -10.93 -15.82 -19.04
CA ALA A 39 -10.17 -17.07 -19.09
C ALA A 39 -8.68 -16.79 -19.31
N GLY A 40 -8.33 -15.89 -20.23
CA GLY A 40 -6.97 -15.44 -20.46
C GLY A 40 -6.36 -14.77 -19.23
N GLY A 41 -7.12 -13.92 -18.54
CA GLY A 41 -6.71 -13.31 -17.27
C GLY A 41 -6.48 -14.33 -16.15
N LEU A 42 -7.33 -15.35 -16.03
CA LEU A 42 -7.17 -16.42 -15.06
C LEU A 42 -5.95 -17.29 -15.36
N VAL A 43 -5.74 -17.69 -16.61
CA VAL A 43 -4.55 -18.45 -17.03
C VAL A 43 -3.28 -17.65 -16.80
N TYR A 44 -3.29 -16.36 -17.13
CA TYR A 44 -2.16 -15.47 -16.88
C TYR A 44 -1.82 -15.36 -15.38
N ASN A 45 -2.82 -15.15 -14.52
CA ASN A 45 -2.62 -15.14 -13.07
C ASN A 45 -2.12 -16.49 -12.53
N TYR A 46 -2.68 -17.61 -13.00
CA TYR A 46 -2.25 -18.94 -12.59
C TYR A 46 -0.82 -19.25 -13.02
N SER A 47 -0.41 -18.83 -14.22
CA SER A 47 0.97 -18.99 -14.70
C SER A 47 2.00 -18.19 -13.91
N ARG A 48 1.56 -17.22 -13.09
CA ARG A 48 2.39 -16.40 -12.21
C ARG A 48 2.35 -16.87 -10.75
N TYR A 49 1.62 -17.94 -10.46
CA TYR A 49 1.56 -18.49 -9.12
C TYR A 49 2.85 -19.27 -8.83
N GLU A 50 3.78 -18.65 -8.10
CA GLU A 50 4.95 -19.34 -7.58
C GLU A 50 4.62 -19.90 -6.19
N GLU A 51 4.83 -21.21 -6.03
CA GLU A 51 4.69 -21.87 -4.73
C GLU A 51 5.90 -21.47 -3.87
N VAL A 52 5.74 -20.41 -3.07
CA VAL A 52 6.81 -19.81 -2.27
C VAL A 52 7.16 -20.60 -1.00
N VAL A 53 6.36 -21.61 -0.65
CA VAL A 53 6.54 -22.47 0.52
C VAL A 53 6.59 -23.93 0.09
N HIS A 54 7.65 -24.63 0.48
CA HIS A 54 7.77 -26.08 0.32
C HIS A 54 7.94 -26.74 1.70
N THR A 55 7.67 -28.04 1.79
CA THR A 55 7.87 -28.80 3.02
C THR A 55 9.32 -29.29 3.07
N ASN A 56 10.05 -28.93 4.12
CA ASN A 56 11.40 -29.42 4.37
C ASN A 56 11.41 -30.92 4.72
N PRO A 57 12.57 -31.60 4.67
CA PRO A 57 12.72 -33.00 5.10
C PRO A 57 12.21 -33.27 6.53
N ASP A 58 12.22 -32.25 7.38
CA ASP A 58 11.75 -32.32 8.77
C ASP A 58 10.22 -32.13 8.93
N GLY A 59 9.48 -32.04 7.82
CA GLY A 59 8.02 -31.85 7.81
C GLY A 59 7.54 -30.42 8.08
N ASN A 60 8.45 -29.46 8.25
CA ASN A 60 8.13 -28.06 8.50
C ASN A 60 8.00 -27.25 7.20
N PRO A 61 7.09 -26.26 7.13
CA PRO A 61 7.01 -25.34 6.01
C PRO A 61 8.25 -24.44 5.94
N ALA A 62 8.81 -24.28 4.74
CA ALA A 62 9.99 -23.48 4.49
C ALA A 62 9.87 -22.69 3.19
N LEU A 63 10.49 -21.51 3.15
CA LEU A 63 10.53 -20.68 1.94
C LEU A 63 11.39 -21.34 0.86
N THR A 64 11.02 -21.21 -0.41
CA THR A 64 11.88 -21.67 -1.51
C THR A 64 13.27 -21.00 -1.48
N PRO A 65 14.34 -21.69 -1.92
CA PRO A 65 15.68 -21.12 -1.97
C PRO A 65 15.73 -19.80 -2.76
N GLU A 66 14.98 -19.68 -3.85
CA GLU A 66 14.89 -18.45 -4.64
C GLU A 66 14.32 -17.30 -3.81
N ARG A 67 13.24 -17.55 -3.07
CA ARG A 67 12.60 -16.53 -2.22
C ARG A 67 13.50 -16.13 -1.06
N GLN A 68 14.22 -17.07 -0.45
CA GLN A 68 15.18 -16.78 0.60
C GLN A 68 16.34 -15.92 0.07
N ALA A 69 16.87 -16.23 -1.12
CA ALA A 69 17.93 -15.46 -1.75
C ALA A 69 17.47 -14.04 -2.11
N GLU A 70 16.25 -13.86 -2.61
CA GLU A 70 15.68 -12.53 -2.88
C GLU A 70 15.57 -11.70 -1.59
N ILE A 71 15.07 -12.29 -0.51
CA ILE A 71 14.95 -11.61 0.79
C ILE A 71 16.33 -11.22 1.31
N ALA A 72 17.30 -12.14 1.28
CA ALA A 72 18.67 -11.87 1.72
C ALA A 72 19.34 -10.77 0.88
N GLY A 73 19.15 -10.80 -0.44
CA GLY A 73 19.64 -9.76 -1.34
C GLY A 73 19.03 -8.39 -1.03
N ARG A 74 17.72 -8.33 -0.78
CA ARG A 74 17.03 -7.09 -0.38
C ARG A 74 17.49 -6.59 0.99
N GLN A 75 17.67 -7.49 1.96
CA GLN A 75 18.19 -7.14 3.29
C GLN A 75 19.59 -6.55 3.19
N LYS A 76 20.48 -7.20 2.44
CA LYS A 76 21.83 -6.71 2.19
C LYS A 76 21.80 -5.33 1.54
N LYS A 77 21.02 -5.18 0.46
CA LYS A 77 20.87 -3.88 -0.22
C LYS A 77 20.36 -2.80 0.74
N ASN A 78 19.31 -3.08 1.50
CA ASN A 78 18.75 -2.12 2.46
C ASN A 78 19.72 -1.78 3.60
N ALA A 79 20.63 -2.70 3.95
CA ALA A 79 21.67 -2.46 4.94
C ALA A 79 22.79 -1.55 4.40
N GLU A 80 23.11 -1.65 3.11
CA GLU A 80 24.21 -0.94 2.44
C GLU A 80 23.76 0.36 1.73
N GLU A 81 22.48 0.48 1.37
CA GLU A 81 21.91 1.59 0.60
C GLU A 81 20.74 2.26 1.35
N ALA A 82 21.06 2.96 2.43
CA ALA A 82 20.17 3.86 3.13
C ALA A 82 20.56 5.33 2.91
N GLU A 83 19.57 6.20 2.89
CA GLU A 83 19.73 7.64 2.78
C GLU A 83 19.24 8.31 4.08
N GLN A 84 20.07 9.15 4.69
CA GLN A 84 19.60 10.12 5.68
C GLN A 84 19.26 11.42 4.95
N TYR A 85 18.08 11.94 5.23
CA TYR A 85 17.53 13.08 4.53
C TYR A 85 16.88 14.08 5.48
N ILE A 86 16.61 15.25 4.93
CA ILE A 86 15.75 16.26 5.51
C ILE A 86 14.65 16.64 4.52
N LEU A 87 13.49 17.01 5.03
CA LEU A 87 12.47 17.72 4.28
C LEU A 87 12.54 19.19 4.68
N ILE A 88 12.68 20.08 3.69
CA ILE A 88 12.70 21.53 3.91
C ILE A 88 11.44 22.17 3.34
N ALA A 89 10.97 23.24 3.94
CA ALA A 89 9.85 24.02 3.41
C ALA A 89 10.23 24.72 2.10
N VAL A 90 9.39 24.60 1.07
CA VAL A 90 9.61 25.24 -0.25
C VAL A 90 9.11 26.68 -0.27
N ASP A 91 8.08 26.98 0.52
CA ASP A 91 7.39 28.25 0.62
C ASP A 91 7.06 28.55 2.08
N PRO A 92 6.94 29.83 2.48
CA PRO A 92 6.55 30.16 3.84
C PRO A 92 5.10 29.76 4.11
N GLY A 93 4.84 29.12 5.24
CA GLY A 93 3.47 28.79 5.64
C GLY A 93 3.36 27.85 6.82
N TYR A 94 2.11 27.63 7.25
CA TYR A 94 1.81 26.67 8.31
C TYR A 94 1.96 25.23 7.81
N ARG A 95 2.79 24.44 8.51
CA ARG A 95 2.93 23.00 8.31
C ARG A 95 2.39 22.24 9.50
N GLU A 96 1.99 21.00 9.26
CA GLU A 96 1.55 20.11 10.34
C GLU A 96 2.67 19.93 11.35
N CYS A 97 2.30 19.99 12.63
CA CYS A 97 3.18 19.76 13.74
C CYS A 97 2.53 18.79 14.72
N TYR A 98 2.90 17.51 14.64
CA TYR A 98 2.25 16.46 15.44
C TYR A 98 2.51 16.59 16.95
N LEU A 99 3.51 17.39 17.33
CA LEU A 99 3.95 17.58 18.72
C LEU A 99 3.66 18.99 19.25
N CYS A 100 3.09 19.87 18.44
CA CYS A 100 2.73 21.23 18.85
C CYS A 100 1.30 21.27 19.43
N PRO A 101 1.03 22.13 20.43
CA PRO A 101 -0.33 22.29 20.98
C PRO A 101 -1.38 22.67 19.93
N GLU A 102 -1.02 23.54 18.98
CA GLU A 102 -1.91 24.01 17.91
C GLU A 102 -1.99 23.05 16.71
N GLY A 103 -1.21 21.96 16.72
CA GLY A 103 -1.14 20.98 15.63
C GLY A 103 -0.49 21.50 14.35
N LYS A 104 -0.09 22.77 14.30
CA LYS A 104 0.60 23.41 13.17
C LYS A 104 1.66 24.38 13.66
N VAL A 105 2.61 24.69 12.79
CA VAL A 105 3.62 25.72 13.04
C VAL A 105 4.04 26.40 11.74
N TRP A 106 4.33 27.69 11.81
CA TRP A 106 4.85 28.44 10.67
C TRP A 106 6.30 28.05 10.36
N LEU A 107 6.59 27.72 9.10
CA LEU A 107 7.94 27.54 8.60
C LEU A 107 8.26 28.60 7.55
N GLU A 108 9.46 29.13 7.59
CA GLU A 108 10.03 29.93 6.49
C GLU A 108 10.64 29.03 5.41
N THR A 109 10.82 29.55 4.20
CA THR A 109 11.48 28.81 3.12
C THR A 109 12.87 28.33 3.54
N GLY A 110 13.16 27.06 3.29
CA GLY A 110 14.42 26.41 3.65
C GLY A 110 14.48 25.89 5.08
N GLU A 111 13.49 26.18 5.93
CA GLU A 111 13.46 25.63 7.30
C GLU A 111 13.11 24.13 7.28
N ILE A 112 13.68 23.41 8.24
CA ILE A 112 13.53 21.95 8.34
C ILE A 112 12.13 21.60 8.84
N ALA A 113 11.39 20.87 8.00
CA ALA A 113 10.08 20.32 8.30
C ALA A 113 10.16 18.89 8.86
N LYS A 114 11.13 18.09 8.38
CA LYS A 114 11.34 16.70 8.81
C LYS A 114 12.80 16.28 8.72
N ILE A 115 13.22 15.37 9.58
CA ILE A 115 14.48 14.63 9.47
C ILE A 115 14.15 13.13 9.48
N GLY A 116 14.80 12.34 8.64
CA GLY A 116 14.49 10.90 8.53
C GLY A 116 15.55 10.06 7.81
N VAL A 117 15.32 8.74 7.81
CA VAL A 117 16.07 7.75 7.01
C VAL A 117 15.17 7.02 6.01
N SER A 118 15.69 6.69 4.83
CA SER A 118 14.96 5.99 3.77
C SER A 118 15.86 5.00 3.03
N THR A 119 15.39 3.78 2.76
CA THR A 119 16.04 2.86 1.81
C THR A 119 15.51 3.02 0.38
N ASN A 120 14.46 3.84 0.21
CA ASN A 120 13.79 4.06 -1.07
C ASN A 120 14.02 5.50 -1.60
N GLY A 121 14.90 6.26 -0.95
CA GLY A 121 15.16 7.67 -1.22
C GLY A 121 13.89 8.51 -1.30
N GLN A 122 13.78 9.35 -2.34
CA GLN A 122 12.62 10.19 -2.64
C GLN A 122 11.33 9.40 -2.85
N GLY A 123 11.41 8.13 -3.25
CA GLY A 123 10.26 7.24 -3.41
C GLY A 123 9.60 6.82 -2.09
N ARG A 124 10.11 7.30 -0.93
CA ARG A 124 9.46 7.12 0.37
C ARG A 124 8.10 7.81 0.46
N TYR A 125 7.94 8.95 -0.22
CA TYR A 125 6.71 9.72 -0.25
C TYR A 125 6.24 9.91 -1.68
N SER A 126 4.92 10.02 -1.88
CA SER A 126 4.36 10.30 -3.19
C SER A 126 4.60 11.77 -3.58
N SER A 127 4.46 12.09 -4.87
CA SER A 127 4.49 13.47 -5.38
C SER A 127 3.48 14.35 -4.66
N GLU A 128 2.29 13.82 -4.39
CA GLU A 128 1.18 14.51 -3.75
C GLU A 128 1.52 14.88 -2.31
N PHE A 129 2.28 14.02 -1.61
CA PHE A 129 2.75 14.32 -0.25
C PHE A 129 3.66 15.55 -0.24
N TYR A 130 4.65 15.61 -1.15
CA TYR A 130 5.58 16.75 -1.22
C TYR A 130 4.86 18.06 -1.53
N ILE A 131 3.88 18.01 -2.46
CA ILE A 131 3.07 19.16 -2.84
C ILE A 131 2.16 19.59 -1.69
N TYR A 132 1.41 18.65 -1.10
CA TYR A 132 0.46 18.93 -0.02
C TYR A 132 1.15 19.54 1.21
N HIS A 133 2.32 19.01 1.57
CA HIS A 133 3.10 19.54 2.68
C HIS A 133 4.02 20.71 2.28
N GLY A 134 4.10 21.10 1.01
CA GLY A 134 4.97 22.17 0.52
C GLY A 134 6.43 21.99 0.97
N VAL A 135 6.97 20.77 0.81
CA VAL A 135 8.32 20.40 1.24
C VAL A 135 9.10 19.73 0.12
N ASN A 136 10.43 19.83 0.18
CA ASN A 136 11.34 19.18 -0.74
C ASN A 136 12.29 18.22 -0.02
N TYR A 137 12.61 17.10 -0.66
CA TYR A 137 13.51 16.07 -0.15
C TYR A 137 14.98 16.40 -0.46
N ILE A 138 15.80 16.49 0.57
CA ILE A 138 17.25 16.69 0.45
C ILE A 138 17.96 15.51 1.12
N MET A 139 18.68 14.73 0.32
CA MET A 139 19.58 13.70 0.83
C MET A 139 20.85 14.37 1.38
N GLU A 140 21.17 14.08 2.63
CA GLU A 140 22.39 14.57 3.29
C GLU A 140 23.48 13.50 3.38
N TYR A 141 23.09 12.23 3.38
CA TYR A 141 23.99 11.09 3.40
C TYR A 141 23.39 9.89 2.68
N ARG A 142 24.23 9.12 1.98
CA ARG A 142 23.89 7.80 1.41
C ARG A 142 24.98 6.79 1.75
N GLY A 143 24.59 5.63 2.24
CA GLY A 143 25.49 4.55 2.62
C GLY A 143 24.80 3.57 3.56
N ASP A 144 25.52 3.04 4.55
CA ASP A 144 24.96 2.01 5.41
C ASP A 144 23.86 2.54 6.34
N VAL A 145 22.89 1.67 6.64
CA VAL A 145 21.70 2.02 7.44
C VAL A 145 22.05 2.43 8.87
N THR A 146 23.11 1.89 9.44
CA THR A 146 23.53 2.20 10.81
C THR A 146 24.06 3.62 10.89
N THR A 147 24.93 4.01 9.96
CA THR A 147 25.43 5.38 9.84
C THR A 147 24.31 6.35 9.53
N ALA A 148 23.38 6.01 8.63
CA ALA A 148 22.24 6.85 8.32
C ALA A 148 21.39 7.13 9.57
N LYS A 149 21.07 6.09 10.37
CA LYS A 149 20.33 6.24 11.63
C LYS A 149 21.10 7.04 12.69
N ASN A 150 22.40 6.83 12.81
CA ASN A 150 23.23 7.60 13.74
C ASN A 150 23.24 9.08 13.37
N ARG A 151 23.29 9.41 12.07
CA ARG A 151 23.20 10.79 11.57
C ARG A 151 21.83 11.40 11.81
N GLU A 152 20.75 10.65 11.58
CA GLU A 152 19.39 11.08 11.92
C GLU A 152 19.27 11.42 13.41
N LEU A 153 19.75 10.53 14.29
CA LEU A 153 19.69 10.75 15.73
C LEU A 153 20.49 11.99 16.15
N ALA A 154 21.70 12.17 15.62
CA ALA A 154 22.51 13.36 15.88
C ALA A 154 21.82 14.64 15.38
N ARG A 155 21.23 14.60 14.18
CA ARG A 155 20.48 15.70 13.59
C ARG A 155 19.25 16.07 14.43
N LEU A 156 18.42 15.09 14.78
CA LEU A 156 17.25 15.28 15.65
C LEU A 156 17.66 15.82 17.03
N GLY A 157 18.70 15.26 17.64
CA GLY A 157 19.21 15.73 18.93
C GLY A 157 19.73 17.18 18.91
N SER A 158 20.26 17.62 17.77
CA SER A 158 20.72 19.00 17.56
C SER A 158 19.62 19.97 17.10
N TYR A 159 18.47 19.48 16.65
CA TYR A 159 17.38 20.30 16.11
C TYR A 159 16.96 21.45 17.05
N PRO A 160 16.86 21.24 18.38
CA PRO A 160 16.54 22.34 19.29
C PRO A 160 17.48 23.55 19.18
N LEU A 161 18.73 23.33 18.78
CA LEU A 161 19.79 24.34 18.71
C LEU A 161 19.80 25.11 17.38
N LEU A 162 19.01 24.70 16.40
CA LEU A 162 19.00 25.34 15.09
C LEU A 162 18.40 26.76 15.15
N PRO A 163 18.94 27.71 14.36
CA PRO A 163 18.53 29.12 14.44
C PRO A 163 17.04 29.32 14.14
N GLU A 164 16.44 28.56 13.24
CA GLU A 164 15.00 28.57 12.97
C GLU A 164 14.17 28.22 14.21
N ASN A 165 14.63 27.25 15.01
CA ASN A 165 13.92 26.83 16.22
C ASN A 165 14.20 27.76 17.41
N GLN A 166 15.40 28.34 17.46
CA GLN A 166 15.78 29.32 18.50
C GLN A 166 15.00 30.64 18.41
N LYS A 167 14.54 31.02 17.21
CA LYS A 167 13.70 32.21 17.00
C LYS A 167 12.25 32.03 17.45
N ARG A 168 11.80 30.78 17.66
CA ARG A 168 10.41 30.49 18.05
C ARG A 168 10.17 30.85 19.50
N GLN A 169 8.96 31.35 19.78
CA GLN A 169 8.52 31.57 21.16
C GLN A 169 8.47 30.25 21.94
N GLN A 170 7.97 29.19 21.31
CA GLN A 170 8.02 27.83 21.84
C GLN A 170 9.01 27.01 21.01
N LYS A 171 10.14 26.64 21.63
CA LYS A 171 11.15 25.78 21.02
C LYS A 171 10.62 24.36 20.90
N LEU A 172 10.74 23.77 19.72
CA LEU A 172 10.32 22.40 19.47
C LEU A 172 11.48 21.45 19.73
N LEU A 173 11.17 20.28 20.31
CA LEU A 173 12.16 19.22 20.52
C LEU A 173 12.55 18.54 19.19
N TYR A 174 11.59 18.42 18.28
CA TYR A 174 11.74 17.78 16.98
C TYR A 174 11.16 18.67 15.88
N PRO A 175 11.53 18.43 14.61
CA PRO A 175 10.90 19.10 13.47
C PRO A 175 9.39 18.84 13.43
N PRO A 176 8.60 19.73 12.80
CA PRO A 176 7.14 19.68 12.85
C PRO A 176 6.52 18.37 12.35
N LEU A 177 6.97 17.86 11.18
CA LEU A 177 6.45 16.64 10.56
C LEU A 177 7.06 15.35 11.14
N ASN A 178 7.81 15.43 12.24
CA ASN A 178 8.23 14.26 13.01
C ASN A 178 7.17 13.93 14.06
N SER A 179 6.57 12.74 13.96
CA SER A 179 5.82 12.12 15.05
C SER A 179 6.78 11.71 16.17
N LYS A 180 6.26 11.51 17.39
CA LYS A 180 7.05 10.95 18.49
C LYS A 180 7.47 9.52 18.12
N PHE A 181 8.74 9.37 17.72
CA PHE A 181 9.47 8.13 17.46
C PHE A 181 8.88 7.22 16.35
N ASP A 182 9.53 7.21 15.19
CA ASP A 182 9.58 6.10 14.22
C ASP A 182 10.99 5.46 14.27
#